data_AF-A0AAV1L751-F1
#
_entry.id   AF-A0AAV1L751-F1
#
_cell.length_a   1.000
_cell.length_b   1.000
_cell.length_c   1.000
_cell.angle_alpha   90.00
_cell.angle_beta   90.00
_cell.angle_gamma   90.00
#
_symmetry.space_group_name_H-M   'P 1'
#
loop_
_entity.id
_entity.type
_entity.pdbx_description
1 polymer ?
#
loop_
_entity_poly.entity_id
_entity_poly.type
_entity_poly.pdbx_seq_one_letter_code
_entity_poly.pdbx_strand_id
1 'polypeptide(L)'
;MIGKRWGLTPKIILWLYKTVIRPMITYGALVWWTKTNEATIIKKLQRYQRLACMAATGCMRTTPTAALEAMLELTPLHLYIQQEATLAAIRLKTLNLWSKNSVPHTGIIDRIHSKIPILQAKYDRIPKQFVFDKKYKIQLNENSQPEGLSPKELRIFTDGSKTNEGVGSGAFSEDLNIHICTPLGTYNTVFQAECMGIIQAAIAIDARKVNDFPIRILTDSRAVLQALRCNVVNSGLIYECHQRLNEVCKNNNVTLQWIKGHSGSRGNDAADELARRGSALATIGPEPIIPIPFGNVCSLVRRHFTNQHAQLWKNLVDCRQARDALPEINSRLTKVLMRLNKPQIRIVTSAITGHGTFNKHLFTIGVTDSPLCRACMGEEETAAHVLLKCPEVATYRAKHLGTPGSLPEVACNIKGLLSFFGEISWLE
;
A
#
# COMPACT_ATOMS: atom_id res chain seq x y z
N MET A 1 -1.31 26.35 19.69
CA MET A 1 -2.66 26.13 20.27
C MET A 1 -3.60 25.67 19.16
N ILE A 2 -4.37 24.60 19.38
CA ILE A 2 -5.37 24.09 18.42
C ILE A 2 -6.71 24.06 19.15
N GLY A 3 -7.69 24.83 18.70
CA GLY A 3 -9.04 24.87 19.26
C GLY A 3 -9.97 23.83 18.66
N LYS A 4 -11.21 23.73 19.16
CA LYS A 4 -12.23 22.82 18.58
C LYS A 4 -12.64 23.23 17.16
N ARG A 5 -12.76 24.53 16.91
CA ARG A 5 -13.26 25.11 15.63
C ARG A 5 -12.20 25.89 14.84
N TRP A 6 -10.99 26.08 15.39
CA TRP A 6 -9.95 26.91 14.80
C TRP A 6 -8.57 26.26 14.94
N GLY A 7 -7.61 26.74 14.15
CA GLY A 7 -6.24 26.23 14.10
C GLY A 7 -5.97 25.39 12.85
N LEU A 8 -5.07 24.42 12.97
CA LEU A 8 -4.61 23.61 11.84
C LEU A 8 -5.73 22.78 11.21
N THR A 9 -5.64 22.57 9.90
CA THR A 9 -6.58 21.72 9.16
C THR A 9 -6.44 20.25 9.58
N PRO A 10 -7.50 19.42 9.44
CA PRO A 10 -7.46 18.01 9.80
C PRO A 10 -6.31 17.25 9.11
N LYS A 11 -6.05 17.57 7.84
CA LYS A 11 -4.93 17.01 7.06
C LYS A 11 -3.58 17.30 7.70
N ILE A 12 -3.33 18.54 8.12
CA ILE A 12 -2.04 18.93 8.73
C ILE A 12 -1.89 18.25 10.10
N ILE A 13 -2.96 18.20 10.89
CA ILE A 13 -2.93 17.56 12.21
C ILE A 13 -2.60 16.06 12.09
N LEU A 14 -3.28 15.36 11.18
CA LEU A 14 -2.99 13.94 10.96
C LEU A 14 -1.65 13.70 10.29
N TRP A 15 -1.17 14.63 9.45
CA TRP A 15 0.19 14.58 8.95
C TRP A 15 1.20 14.64 10.10
N LEU A 16 1.13 15.67 10.96
CA LEU A 16 1.99 15.80 12.15
C LEU A 16 1.93 14.57 13.06
N TYR A 17 0.72 14.04 13.30
CA TYR A 17 0.57 12.81 14.06
C TYR A 17 1.29 11.62 13.39
N LYS A 18 1.05 11.39 12.10
CA LYS A 18 1.60 10.24 11.36
C LYS A 18 3.11 10.35 11.13
N THR A 19 3.67 11.56 11.03
CA THR A 19 5.08 11.79 10.68
C THR A 19 5.97 12.11 11.88
N VAL A 20 5.43 12.65 12.97
CA VAL A 20 6.21 13.03 14.15
C VAL A 20 5.85 12.15 15.35
N ILE A 21 4.60 12.23 15.81
CA ILE A 21 4.19 11.63 17.09
C ILE A 21 4.16 10.10 17.02
N ARG A 22 3.56 9.54 15.96
CA ARG A 22 3.42 8.10 15.82
C ARG A 22 4.79 7.42 15.69
N PRO A 23 5.76 7.91 14.89
CA PRO A 23 7.12 7.40 14.89
C PRO A 23 7.81 7.44 16.25
N MET A 24 7.65 8.54 17.02
CA MET A 24 8.19 8.65 18.38
C MET A 24 7.62 7.54 19.29
N ILE A 25 6.31 7.30 19.24
CA ILE A 25 5.68 6.24 20.04
C ILE A 25 6.16 4.86 19.57
N THR A 26 6.25 4.62 18.26
CA THR A 26 6.68 3.32 17.71
C THR A 26 8.19 3.08 17.79
N TYR A 27 8.96 4.01 18.34
CA TYR A 27 10.37 3.78 18.55
C TYR A 27 10.61 2.56 19.43
N GLY A 28 11.54 1.70 19.03
CA GLY A 28 11.81 0.44 19.73
C GLY A 28 10.66 -0.58 19.69
N ALA A 29 9.62 -0.39 18.86
CA ALA A 29 8.46 -1.30 18.78
C ALA A 29 8.84 -2.79 18.72
N LEU A 30 9.93 -3.11 18.01
CA LEU A 30 10.48 -4.46 17.91
C LEU A 30 10.77 -5.13 19.27
N VAL A 31 11.17 -4.36 20.28
CA VAL A 31 11.52 -4.85 21.62
C VAL A 31 10.30 -5.06 22.49
N TRP A 32 9.31 -4.16 22.42
CA TRP A 32 8.20 -4.11 23.37
C TRP A 32 6.83 -4.44 22.78
N TRP A 33 6.74 -4.82 21.50
CA TRP A 33 5.45 -5.11 20.85
C TRP A 33 4.60 -6.14 21.59
N THR A 34 5.20 -7.07 22.35
CA THR A 34 4.46 -8.09 23.09
C THR A 34 3.50 -7.49 24.12
N LYS A 35 3.83 -6.30 24.65
CA LYS A 35 2.99 -5.52 25.55
C LYS A 35 1.72 -5.00 24.88
N THR A 36 1.66 -4.94 23.55
CA THR A 36 0.45 -4.50 22.84
C THR A 36 -0.66 -5.55 22.82
N ASN A 37 -0.42 -6.75 23.37
CA ASN A 37 -1.47 -7.73 23.63
C ASN A 37 -2.16 -7.50 25.00
N GLU A 38 -1.60 -6.65 25.87
CA GLU A 38 -2.16 -6.39 27.20
C GLU A 38 -3.26 -5.31 27.12
N ALA A 39 -4.45 -5.61 27.66
CA ALA A 39 -5.61 -4.71 27.59
C ALA A 39 -5.34 -3.33 28.22
N THR A 40 -4.55 -3.26 29.28
CA THR A 40 -4.16 -2.01 29.95
C THR A 40 -3.31 -1.12 29.04
N ILE A 41 -2.36 -1.71 28.31
CA ILE A 41 -1.50 -1.01 27.35
C ILE A 41 -2.30 -0.58 26.13
N ILE A 42 -3.19 -1.44 25.62
CA ILE A 42 -4.10 -1.09 24.51
C ILE A 42 -4.92 0.15 24.88
N LYS A 43 -5.51 0.20 26.07
CA LYS A 43 -6.26 1.37 26.56
C LYS A 43 -5.40 2.63 26.65
N LYS A 44 -4.14 2.53 27.11
CA LYS A 44 -3.20 3.66 27.14
C LYS A 44 -2.90 4.17 25.72
N LEU A 45 -2.58 3.27 24.79
CA LEU A 45 -2.29 3.61 23.40
C LEU A 45 -3.50 4.24 22.68
N GLN A 46 -4.70 3.72 22.94
CA GLN A 46 -5.94 4.31 22.45
C GLN A 46 -6.14 5.74 22.94
N ARG A 47 -5.79 6.06 24.20
CA ARG A 47 -5.86 7.44 24.71
C ARG A 47 -4.93 8.37 23.94
N TYR A 48 -3.72 7.95 23.59
CA TYR A 48 -2.79 8.76 22.79
C TYR A 48 -3.31 9.02 21.38
N GLN A 49 -3.72 7.97 20.65
CA GLN A 49 -4.27 8.14 19.29
C GLN A 49 -5.56 8.97 19.31
N ARG A 50 -6.40 8.80 20.33
CA ARG A 50 -7.62 9.59 20.54
C ARG A 50 -7.36 11.09 20.57
N LEU A 51 -6.27 11.54 21.20
CA LEU A 51 -5.93 12.98 21.23
C LEU A 51 -5.72 13.53 19.81
N ALA A 52 -5.03 12.79 18.96
CA ALA A 52 -4.84 13.17 17.56
C ALA A 52 -6.15 13.15 16.77
N CYS A 53 -6.99 12.11 16.97
CA CYS A 53 -8.30 12.03 16.33
C CYS A 53 -9.20 13.22 16.70
N MET A 54 -9.32 13.53 17.99
CA MET A 54 -10.12 14.66 18.48
C MET A 54 -9.54 16.00 18.03
N ALA A 55 -8.21 16.13 17.99
CA ALA A 55 -7.57 17.34 17.47
C ALA A 55 -7.91 17.54 16.00
N ALA A 56 -7.89 16.47 15.18
CA ALA A 56 -8.19 16.52 13.76
C ALA A 56 -9.67 16.82 13.48
N THR A 57 -10.60 16.14 14.16
CA THR A 57 -12.04 16.28 13.89
C THR A 57 -12.72 17.39 14.68
N GLY A 58 -12.10 17.83 15.77
CA GLY A 58 -12.74 18.75 16.71
C GLY A 58 -14.01 18.18 17.33
N CYS A 59 -14.23 16.86 17.37
CA CYS A 59 -15.47 16.22 17.83
C CYS A 59 -15.75 16.41 19.34
N MET A 60 -16.88 15.89 19.82
CA MET A 60 -17.19 15.86 21.26
C MET A 60 -16.24 14.91 22.02
N ARG A 61 -16.01 15.18 23.31
CA ARG A 61 -15.17 14.33 24.17
C ARG A 61 -15.77 12.93 24.38
N THR A 62 -17.06 12.77 24.12
CA THR A 62 -17.82 11.52 24.24
C THR A 62 -17.74 10.67 22.96
N THR A 63 -17.30 11.22 21.83
CA THR A 63 -17.26 10.51 20.53
C THR A 63 -16.36 9.27 20.62
N PRO A 64 -16.80 8.06 20.24
CA PRO A 64 -16.01 6.84 20.42
C PRO A 64 -14.71 6.82 19.61
N THR A 65 -13.61 6.35 20.22
CA THR A 65 -12.29 6.31 19.52
C THR A 65 -12.32 5.41 18.30
N ALA A 66 -12.96 4.24 18.37
CA ALA A 66 -13.03 3.30 17.26
C ALA A 66 -13.73 3.87 16.03
N ALA A 67 -14.81 4.65 16.23
CA ALA A 67 -15.48 5.35 15.13
C ALA A 67 -14.57 6.41 14.50
N LEU A 68 -13.81 7.16 15.30
CA LEU A 68 -12.82 8.12 14.79
C LEU A 68 -11.68 7.43 14.03
N GLU A 69 -11.20 6.29 14.52
CA GLU A 69 -10.16 5.48 13.87
C GLU A 69 -10.63 4.96 12.50
N ALA A 70 -11.88 4.48 12.41
CA ALA A 70 -12.49 4.04 11.17
C ALA A 70 -12.70 5.22 10.18
N MET A 71 -13.25 6.34 10.64
CA MET A 71 -13.48 7.53 9.83
C MET A 71 -12.19 8.17 9.28
N LEU A 72 -11.11 8.11 10.03
CA LEU A 72 -9.82 8.75 9.68
C LEU A 72 -8.83 7.78 9.03
N GLU A 73 -9.23 6.52 8.82
CA GLU A 73 -8.38 5.44 8.32
C GLU A 73 -7.07 5.33 9.14
N LEU A 74 -7.22 5.37 10.47
CA LEU A 74 -6.15 5.23 11.43
C LEU A 74 -6.20 3.85 12.06
N THR A 75 -5.31 2.96 11.64
CA THR A 75 -5.11 1.66 12.29
C THR A 75 -4.92 1.86 13.80
N PRO A 76 -5.65 1.12 14.66
CA PRO A 76 -5.49 1.17 16.10
C PRO A 76 -4.02 1.05 16.48
N LEU A 77 -3.56 1.94 17.36
CA LEU A 77 -2.12 2.14 17.55
C LEU A 77 -1.38 0.86 17.98
N HIS A 78 -2.03 0.00 18.77
CA HIS A 78 -1.50 -1.31 19.18
C HIS A 78 -1.24 -2.25 17.99
N LEU A 79 -2.13 -2.29 16.98
CA LEU A 79 -1.92 -3.03 15.74
C LEU A 79 -0.83 -2.40 14.87
N TYR A 80 -0.79 -1.06 14.81
CA TYR A 80 0.26 -0.35 14.08
C TYR A 80 1.67 -0.63 14.65
N ILE A 81 1.81 -0.69 15.98
CA ILE A 81 3.07 -1.08 16.63
C ILE A 81 3.48 -2.51 16.25
N GLN A 82 2.54 -3.46 16.25
CA GLN A 82 2.80 -4.83 15.81
C GLN A 82 3.23 -4.87 14.33
N GLN A 83 2.62 -4.07 13.47
CA GLN A 83 3.02 -3.90 12.08
C GLN A 83 4.47 -3.42 11.95
N GLU A 84 4.83 -2.33 12.64
CA GLU A 84 6.18 -1.77 12.58
C GLU A 84 7.23 -2.73 13.15
N ALA A 85 6.91 -3.41 14.26
CA ALA A 85 7.76 -4.46 14.82
C ALA A 85 7.95 -5.61 13.83
N THR A 86 6.89 -6.04 13.14
CA THR A 86 6.96 -7.12 12.13
C THR A 86 7.87 -6.72 10.97
N LEU A 87 7.67 -5.52 10.41
CA LEU A 87 8.49 -5.01 9.30
C LEU A 87 9.96 -4.83 9.71
N ALA A 88 10.22 -4.37 10.94
CA ALA A 88 11.57 -4.25 11.47
C ALA A 88 12.24 -5.62 11.62
N ALA A 89 11.54 -6.62 12.16
CA ALA A 89 12.05 -7.99 12.29
C ALA A 89 12.37 -8.62 10.93
N ILE A 90 11.45 -8.51 9.96
CA ILE A 90 11.65 -9.02 8.59
C ILE A 90 12.87 -8.34 7.95
N ARG A 91 13.03 -7.02 8.13
CA ARG A 91 14.21 -6.28 7.65
C ARG A 91 15.50 -6.80 8.27
N LEU A 92 15.54 -7.02 9.58
CA LEU A 92 16.74 -7.57 10.24
C LEU A 92 17.05 -8.98 9.73
N LYS A 93 16.01 -9.81 9.54
CA LYS A 93 16.16 -11.14 8.96
C LYS A 93 16.79 -11.10 7.56
N THR A 94 16.34 -10.19 6.68
CA THR A 94 16.96 -10.02 5.34
C THR A 94 18.41 -9.55 5.36
N LEU A 95 18.84 -8.93 6.46
CA LEU A 95 20.20 -8.44 6.62
C LEU A 95 21.08 -9.43 7.38
N ASN A 96 20.58 -10.63 7.69
CA ASN A 96 21.25 -11.62 8.55
C ASN A 96 21.58 -11.08 9.96
N LEU A 97 20.76 -10.15 10.46
CA LEU A 97 20.91 -9.51 11.79
C LEU A 97 19.84 -9.98 12.79
N TRP A 98 19.05 -11.00 12.44
CA TRP A 98 17.99 -11.53 13.29
C TRP A 98 18.38 -12.89 13.85
N SER A 99 18.43 -12.97 15.18
CA SER A 99 18.56 -14.24 15.91
C SER A 99 17.29 -14.50 16.72
N LYS A 100 16.75 -15.72 16.59
CA LYS A 100 15.64 -16.17 17.43
C LYS A 100 16.22 -16.66 18.75
N ASN A 101 15.79 -16.04 19.84
CA ASN A 101 16.15 -16.42 21.20
C ASN A 101 14.88 -16.81 21.98
N SER A 102 15.03 -17.23 23.24
CA SER A 102 13.91 -17.61 24.11
C SER A 102 13.07 -16.42 24.61
N VAL A 103 13.36 -15.20 24.15
CA VAL A 103 12.61 -14.00 24.53
C VAL A 103 11.33 -13.84 23.69
N PRO A 104 10.17 -13.50 24.28
CA PRO A 104 8.90 -13.49 23.56
C PRO A 104 8.85 -12.60 22.31
N HIS A 105 9.58 -11.48 22.30
CA HIS A 105 9.53 -10.52 21.20
C HIS A 105 10.17 -11.05 19.91
N THR A 106 11.09 -12.03 19.98
CA THR A 106 11.69 -12.66 18.79
C THR A 106 10.75 -13.67 18.10
N GLY A 107 9.61 -14.01 18.72
CA GLY A 107 8.58 -14.87 18.11
C GLY A 107 7.71 -14.18 17.06
N ILE A 108 7.91 -12.88 16.78
CA ILE A 108 7.06 -12.12 15.85
C ILE A 108 7.12 -12.63 14.41
N ILE A 109 8.29 -13.15 13.99
CA ILE A 109 8.47 -13.74 12.65
C ILE A 109 7.62 -15.00 12.49
N ASP A 110 7.64 -15.89 13.48
CA ASP A 110 6.84 -17.11 13.46
C ASP A 110 5.34 -16.78 13.47
N ARG A 111 4.95 -15.79 14.28
CA ARG A 111 3.57 -15.30 14.34
C ARG A 111 3.10 -14.74 12.99
N ILE A 112 3.90 -13.97 12.27
CA ILE A 112 3.47 -13.45 10.96
C ILE A 112 3.49 -14.53 9.89
N HIS A 113 4.45 -15.46 9.91
CA HIS A 113 4.49 -16.61 8.99
C HIS A 113 3.25 -17.50 9.13
N SER A 114 2.75 -17.70 10.36
CA SER A 114 1.54 -18.50 10.58
C SER A 114 0.28 -17.82 10.06
N LYS A 115 0.29 -16.48 9.94
CA LYS A 115 -0.83 -15.68 9.41
C LYS A 115 -0.71 -15.42 7.91
N ILE A 116 0.50 -15.38 7.38
CA ILE A 116 0.81 -15.12 5.97
C ILE A 116 1.88 -16.12 5.53
N PRO A 117 1.51 -17.37 5.18
CA PRO A 117 2.46 -18.44 4.88
C PRO A 117 3.47 -18.11 3.77
N ILE A 118 3.06 -17.33 2.77
CA ILE A 118 3.94 -16.90 1.66
C ILE A 118 5.17 -16.10 2.13
N LEU A 119 5.12 -15.49 3.33
CA LEU A 119 6.28 -14.81 3.91
C LEU A 119 7.39 -15.75 4.38
N GLN A 120 7.18 -17.07 4.40
CA GLN A 120 8.26 -18.02 4.68
C GLN A 120 9.25 -18.13 3.51
N ALA A 121 8.83 -17.73 2.31
CA ALA A 121 9.67 -17.77 1.11
C ALA A 121 10.86 -16.80 1.19
N LYS A 122 11.82 -16.99 0.29
CA LYS A 122 12.97 -16.07 0.14
C LYS A 122 12.50 -14.70 -0.34
N TYR A 123 13.18 -13.65 0.11
CA TYR A 123 12.94 -12.29 -0.36
C TYR A 123 14.10 -11.83 -1.24
N ASP A 124 13.79 -10.95 -2.19
CA ASP A 124 14.79 -10.40 -3.10
C ASP A 124 15.79 -9.47 -2.39
N ARG A 125 15.44 -8.94 -1.22
CA ARG A 125 16.36 -8.06 -0.48
C ARG A 125 17.51 -8.84 0.12
N ILE A 126 18.73 -8.39 -0.18
CA ILE A 126 19.99 -8.92 0.36
C ILE A 126 20.78 -7.83 1.11
N PRO A 127 21.78 -8.19 1.94
CA PRO A 127 22.78 -7.25 2.43
C PRO A 127 23.44 -6.50 1.27
N LYS A 128 23.86 -5.26 1.52
CA LYS A 128 24.47 -4.42 0.49
C LYS A 128 25.69 -5.11 -0.12
N GLN A 129 25.68 -5.25 -1.44
CA GLN A 129 26.82 -5.69 -2.25
C GLN A 129 27.41 -4.50 -2.99
N PHE A 130 28.73 -4.45 -3.07
CA PHE A 130 29.45 -3.42 -3.81
C PHE A 130 29.95 -4.01 -5.13
N VAL A 131 29.51 -3.41 -6.23
CA VAL A 131 29.71 -3.94 -7.58
C VAL A 131 30.42 -2.89 -8.43
N PHE A 132 31.72 -3.05 -8.59
CA PHE A 132 32.59 -2.13 -9.34
C PHE A 132 33.12 -2.72 -10.65
N ASP A 133 33.14 -4.05 -10.75
CA ASP A 133 33.70 -4.83 -11.85
C ASP A 133 32.68 -5.05 -12.98
N LYS A 134 32.06 -3.98 -13.49
CA LYS A 134 31.10 -4.08 -14.59
C LYS A 134 31.82 -4.22 -15.92
N LYS A 135 31.86 -5.44 -16.44
CA LYS A 135 32.51 -5.75 -17.73
C LYS A 135 31.62 -5.46 -18.94
N TYR A 136 30.31 -5.34 -18.74
CA TYR A 136 29.34 -4.97 -19.78
C TYR A 136 29.17 -3.45 -19.90
N LYS A 137 28.78 -3.00 -21.08
CA LYS A 137 28.45 -1.58 -21.36
C LYS A 137 26.95 -1.37 -21.25
N ILE A 138 26.52 -0.19 -20.74
CA ILE A 138 25.11 0.21 -20.72
C ILE A 138 24.93 1.47 -21.57
N GLN A 139 24.04 1.39 -22.56
CA GLN A 139 23.64 2.50 -23.42
C GLN A 139 22.17 2.84 -23.16
N LEU A 140 21.89 4.09 -22.77
CA LEU A 140 20.53 4.57 -22.48
C LEU A 140 19.93 5.45 -23.58
N ASN A 141 20.66 5.68 -24.68
CA ASN A 141 20.25 6.56 -25.77
C ASN A 141 19.72 5.72 -26.94
N GLU A 142 18.62 6.14 -27.57
CA GLU A 142 18.06 5.49 -28.77
C GLU A 142 19.01 5.54 -29.97
N ASN A 143 19.75 6.65 -30.12
CA ASN A 143 20.44 7.01 -31.37
C ASN A 143 21.87 6.50 -31.50
N SER A 144 22.35 5.60 -30.64
CA SER A 144 23.61 4.91 -30.89
C SER A 144 23.39 3.81 -31.93
N GLN A 145 23.11 4.19 -33.18
CA GLN A 145 23.49 3.34 -34.30
C GLN A 145 25.02 3.20 -34.23
N PRO A 146 25.58 2.00 -34.40
CA PRO A 146 27.02 1.87 -34.57
C PRO A 146 27.43 2.72 -35.79
N GLU A 147 28.18 3.79 -35.56
CA GLU A 147 28.90 4.47 -36.62
C GLU A 147 29.82 3.45 -37.28
N GLY A 148 29.59 3.19 -38.56
CA GLY A 148 30.34 2.24 -39.36
C GLY A 148 29.73 0.83 -39.35
N LEU A 149 29.51 0.29 -40.56
CA LEU A 149 29.27 -1.12 -40.77
C LEU A 149 30.39 -1.92 -40.10
N SER A 150 30.09 -2.50 -38.94
CA SER A 150 30.98 -3.35 -38.15
C SER A 150 30.32 -4.72 -37.97
N PRO A 151 31.04 -5.74 -37.47
CA PRO A 151 30.79 -7.17 -37.76
C PRO A 151 29.39 -7.62 -37.37
N LYS A 152 28.92 -8.75 -37.97
CA LYS A 152 27.67 -9.44 -37.60
C LYS A 152 27.56 -9.40 -36.07
N GLU A 153 26.54 -8.75 -35.52
CA GLU A 153 26.34 -8.53 -34.08
C GLU A 153 25.13 -9.35 -33.65
N LEU A 154 25.24 -10.11 -32.55
CA LEU A 154 24.12 -10.91 -32.06
C LEU A 154 23.17 -10.03 -31.25
N ARG A 155 21.91 -10.03 -31.64
CA ARG A 155 20.88 -9.25 -30.96
C ARG A 155 19.92 -10.16 -30.20
N ILE A 156 19.71 -9.83 -28.93
CA ILE A 156 18.72 -10.50 -28.07
C ILE A 156 17.82 -9.43 -27.50
N PHE A 157 16.51 -9.60 -27.66
CA PHE A 157 15.48 -8.72 -27.15
C PHE A 157 14.88 -9.34 -25.89
N THR A 158 14.60 -8.53 -24.88
CA THR A 158 14.03 -8.98 -23.61
C THR A 158 12.93 -8.05 -23.14
N ASP A 159 11.90 -8.62 -22.54
CA ASP A 159 10.73 -7.89 -22.05
C ASP A 159 10.12 -8.56 -20.80
N GLY A 160 9.32 -7.82 -20.03
CA GLY A 160 8.63 -8.26 -18.84
C GLY A 160 7.15 -7.85 -18.82
N SER A 161 6.26 -8.83 -18.64
CA SER A 161 4.81 -8.60 -18.58
C SER A 161 4.24 -8.85 -17.20
N LYS A 162 3.27 -8.03 -16.79
CA LYS A 162 2.41 -8.29 -15.63
C LYS A 162 0.96 -8.07 -16.00
N THR A 163 0.16 -9.10 -15.78
CA THR A 163 -1.29 -9.09 -15.98
C THR A 163 -1.99 -9.31 -14.64
N ASN A 164 -3.32 -9.46 -14.67
CA ASN A 164 -4.08 -9.87 -13.49
C ASN A 164 -3.88 -11.37 -13.17
N GLU A 165 -3.43 -12.17 -14.15
CA GLU A 165 -3.24 -13.62 -14.02
C GLU A 165 -1.87 -13.96 -13.46
N GLY A 166 -0.83 -13.19 -13.82
CA GLY A 166 0.51 -13.46 -13.38
C GLY A 166 1.56 -12.48 -13.90
N VAL A 167 2.81 -12.87 -13.73
CA VAL A 167 3.99 -12.15 -14.18
C VAL A 167 4.83 -13.10 -15.01
N GLY A 168 5.32 -12.62 -16.15
CA GLY A 168 6.11 -13.42 -17.09
C GLY A 168 7.21 -12.62 -17.73
N SER A 169 8.27 -13.31 -18.12
CA SER A 169 9.45 -12.76 -18.77
C SER A 169 9.66 -13.40 -20.15
N GLY A 170 10.13 -12.61 -21.10
CA GLY A 170 10.40 -13.05 -22.47
C GLY A 170 11.83 -12.69 -22.89
N ALA A 171 12.47 -13.60 -23.64
CA ALA A 171 13.71 -13.33 -24.35
C ALA A 171 13.66 -13.92 -25.76
N PHE A 172 14.03 -13.12 -26.76
CA PHE A 172 13.96 -13.47 -28.18
C PHE A 172 15.25 -13.14 -28.91
N SER A 173 15.72 -14.04 -29.78
CA SER A 173 16.81 -13.76 -30.72
C SER A 173 16.64 -14.59 -31.98
N GLU A 174 16.57 -13.92 -33.13
CA GLU A 174 16.53 -14.60 -34.43
C GLU A 174 17.89 -15.26 -34.73
N ASP A 175 19.00 -14.54 -34.47
CA ASP A 175 20.35 -15.02 -34.76
C ASP A 175 20.72 -16.30 -33.99
N LEU A 176 20.27 -16.40 -32.74
CA LEU A 176 20.54 -17.54 -31.85
C LEU A 176 19.38 -18.54 -31.76
N ASN A 177 18.29 -18.31 -32.50
CA ASN A 177 17.04 -19.07 -32.38
C ASN A 177 16.61 -19.21 -30.90
N ILE A 178 16.57 -18.08 -30.16
CA ILE A 178 16.11 -18.00 -28.77
C ILE A 178 14.64 -17.60 -28.77
N HIS A 179 13.81 -18.40 -28.10
CA HIS A 179 12.39 -18.13 -27.85
C HIS A 179 12.06 -18.57 -26.42
N ILE A 180 12.52 -17.80 -25.45
CA ILE A 180 12.36 -18.13 -24.03
C ILE A 180 11.15 -17.39 -23.48
N CYS A 181 10.28 -18.16 -22.83
CA CYS A 181 9.09 -17.71 -22.13
C CYS A 181 9.19 -18.24 -20.70
N THR A 182 9.16 -17.37 -19.70
CA THR A 182 9.35 -17.76 -18.30
C THR A 182 8.21 -17.23 -17.43
N PRO A 183 7.33 -18.10 -16.90
CA PRO A 183 6.34 -17.71 -15.90
C PRO A 183 7.01 -17.49 -14.54
N LEU A 184 6.69 -16.38 -13.88
CA LEU A 184 7.23 -16.00 -12.57
C LEU A 184 6.20 -16.09 -11.44
N GLY A 185 4.92 -16.24 -11.78
CA GLY A 185 3.82 -16.35 -10.83
C GLY A 185 3.21 -15.01 -10.44
N THR A 186 2.46 -14.98 -9.34
CA THR A 186 1.58 -13.85 -9.00
C THR A 186 2.21 -12.81 -8.05
N TYR A 187 3.25 -13.19 -7.31
CA TYR A 187 3.86 -12.33 -6.28
C TYR A 187 4.95 -11.39 -6.78
N ASN A 188 5.34 -11.48 -8.06
CA ASN A 188 6.45 -10.73 -8.61
C ASN A 188 6.01 -9.39 -9.25
N THR A 189 6.98 -8.61 -9.68
CA THR A 189 6.77 -7.28 -10.30
C THR A 189 7.25 -7.29 -11.74
N VAL A 190 6.70 -6.40 -12.58
CA VAL A 190 7.23 -6.15 -13.94
C VAL A 190 8.75 -5.96 -13.91
N PHE A 191 9.25 -5.14 -12.99
CA PHE A 191 10.71 -4.93 -12.81
C PHE A 191 11.52 -6.22 -12.65
N GLN A 192 10.99 -7.24 -11.94
CA GLN A 192 11.67 -8.52 -11.82
C GLN A 192 11.55 -9.36 -13.08
N ALA A 193 10.44 -9.26 -13.80
CA ALA A 193 10.26 -9.91 -15.09
C ALA A 193 11.25 -9.39 -16.14
N GLU A 194 11.41 -8.08 -16.20
CA GLU A 194 12.38 -7.40 -17.06
C GLU A 194 13.81 -7.85 -16.77
N CYS A 195 14.18 -7.85 -15.49
CA CYS A 195 15.51 -8.29 -15.06
C CYS A 195 15.73 -9.78 -15.33
N MET A 196 14.70 -10.60 -15.13
CA MET A 196 14.75 -12.01 -15.48
C MET A 196 14.93 -12.22 -16.99
N GLY A 197 14.38 -11.35 -17.84
CA GLY A 197 14.56 -11.44 -19.29
C GLY A 197 16.04 -11.34 -19.67
N ILE A 198 16.75 -10.38 -19.06
CA ILE A 198 18.19 -10.21 -19.22
C ILE A 198 18.97 -11.41 -18.66
N ILE A 199 18.57 -11.94 -17.50
CA ILE A 199 19.18 -13.15 -16.91
C ILE A 199 19.02 -14.35 -17.85
N GLN A 200 17.82 -14.59 -18.38
CA GLN A 200 17.54 -15.68 -19.30
C GLN A 200 18.30 -15.51 -20.62
N ALA A 201 18.42 -14.28 -21.13
CA ALA A 201 19.26 -13.98 -22.27
C ALA A 201 20.74 -14.36 -22.00
N ALA A 202 21.29 -13.94 -20.86
CA ALA A 202 22.66 -14.30 -20.46
C ALA A 202 22.87 -15.82 -20.36
N ILE A 203 21.96 -16.52 -19.68
CA ILE A 203 21.97 -17.98 -19.57
C ILE A 203 21.90 -18.65 -20.94
N ALA A 204 21.07 -18.14 -21.85
CA ALA A 204 20.88 -18.68 -23.20
C ALA A 204 22.11 -18.49 -24.09
N ILE A 205 22.85 -17.38 -23.92
CA ILE A 205 24.13 -17.12 -24.59
C ILE A 205 25.17 -18.15 -24.14
N ASP A 206 25.35 -18.29 -22.82
CA ASP A 206 26.31 -19.24 -22.24
C ASP A 206 26.00 -20.68 -22.65
N ALA A 207 24.72 -21.09 -22.61
CA ALA A 207 24.28 -22.42 -23.00
C ALA A 207 24.56 -22.74 -24.48
N ARG A 208 24.57 -21.72 -25.35
CA ARG A 208 24.90 -21.84 -26.78
C ARG A 208 26.40 -21.79 -27.05
N LYS A 209 27.24 -21.59 -26.02
CA LYS A 209 28.69 -21.48 -26.12
C LYS A 209 29.13 -20.42 -27.14
N VAL A 210 28.43 -19.29 -27.17
CA VAL A 210 28.82 -18.15 -28.00
C VAL A 210 30.13 -17.58 -27.44
N ASN A 211 31.14 -17.43 -28.30
CA ASN A 211 32.45 -16.87 -27.93
C ASN A 211 32.90 -15.86 -28.99
N ASP A 212 33.73 -14.91 -28.56
CA ASP A 212 34.40 -13.89 -29.36
C ASP A 212 33.45 -13.05 -30.22
N PHE A 213 32.23 -12.82 -29.72
CA PHE A 213 31.19 -12.12 -30.46
C PHE A 213 30.76 -10.80 -29.78
N PRO A 214 30.46 -9.74 -30.56
CA PRO A 214 29.75 -8.58 -30.05
C PRO A 214 28.27 -8.93 -29.83
N ILE A 215 27.81 -8.84 -28.58
CA ILE A 215 26.45 -9.18 -28.18
C ILE A 215 25.74 -7.93 -27.69
N ARG A 216 24.54 -7.70 -28.22
CA ARG A 216 23.66 -6.61 -27.81
C ARG A 216 22.37 -7.17 -27.23
N ILE A 217 22.15 -6.89 -25.94
CA ILE A 217 20.88 -7.20 -25.27
C ILE A 217 20.05 -5.92 -25.25
N LEU A 218 18.90 -5.96 -25.92
CA LEU A 218 17.97 -4.84 -26.07
C LEU A 218 16.80 -5.03 -25.11
N THR A 219 16.54 -4.02 -24.27
CA THR A 219 15.44 -4.01 -23.29
C THR A 219 14.80 -2.62 -23.27
N ASP A 220 13.50 -2.54 -23.07
CA ASP A 220 12.81 -1.27 -22.83
C ASP A 220 12.78 -0.88 -21.34
N SER A 221 13.28 -1.75 -20.47
CA SER A 221 13.35 -1.52 -19.02
C SER A 221 14.52 -0.64 -18.61
N ARG A 222 14.33 0.67 -18.79
CA ARG A 222 15.27 1.69 -18.30
C ARG A 222 15.54 1.56 -16.79
N ALA A 223 14.54 1.10 -16.02
CA ALA A 223 14.65 0.89 -14.58
C ALA A 223 15.69 -0.19 -14.23
N VAL A 224 15.69 -1.32 -14.94
CA VAL A 224 16.67 -2.40 -14.71
C VAL A 224 18.07 -1.95 -15.11
N LEU A 225 18.21 -1.25 -16.24
CA LEU A 225 19.50 -0.69 -16.66
C LEU A 225 20.05 0.33 -15.66
N GLN A 226 19.20 1.19 -15.10
CA GLN A 226 19.61 2.12 -14.05
C GLN A 226 20.05 1.37 -12.78
N ALA A 227 19.34 0.31 -12.37
CA ALA A 227 19.72 -0.51 -11.23
C ALA A 227 21.08 -1.20 -11.45
N LEU A 228 21.34 -1.73 -12.65
CA LEU A 228 22.63 -2.32 -13.03
C LEU A 228 23.78 -1.30 -13.13
N ARG A 229 23.48 0.00 -13.34
CA ARG A 229 24.49 1.07 -13.29
C ARG A 229 24.94 1.37 -11.86
N CYS A 230 24.10 1.17 -10.85
CA CYS A 230 24.45 1.47 -9.45
C CYS A 230 25.59 0.59 -8.93
N ASN A 231 26.54 1.16 -8.19
CA ASN A 231 27.65 0.39 -7.58
C ASN A 231 27.27 -0.26 -6.24
N VAL A 232 26.09 0.06 -5.70
CA VAL A 232 25.59 -0.49 -4.46
C VAL A 232 24.26 -1.19 -4.77
N VAL A 233 24.25 -2.51 -4.60
CA VAL A 233 23.10 -3.36 -4.91
C VAL A 233 22.55 -3.97 -3.63
N ASN A 234 21.22 -4.00 -3.51
CA ASN A 234 20.51 -4.62 -2.38
C ASN A 234 19.37 -5.56 -2.83
N SER A 235 19.28 -5.82 -4.14
CA SER A 235 18.39 -6.79 -4.77
C SER A 235 19.22 -7.99 -5.21
N GLY A 236 18.82 -9.17 -4.78
CA GLY A 236 19.44 -10.44 -5.14
C GLY A 236 19.34 -10.71 -6.63
N LEU A 237 18.19 -10.40 -7.24
CA LEU A 237 17.99 -10.57 -8.67
C LEU A 237 18.90 -9.65 -9.51
N ILE A 238 19.07 -8.38 -9.11
CA ILE A 238 20.00 -7.47 -9.79
C ILE A 238 21.45 -7.93 -9.62
N TYR A 239 21.80 -8.42 -8.43
CA TYR A 239 23.13 -8.96 -8.17
C TYR A 239 23.41 -10.22 -9.02
N GLU A 240 22.45 -11.14 -9.11
CA GLU A 240 22.53 -12.31 -9.99
C GLU A 240 22.64 -11.89 -11.47
N CYS A 241 21.82 -10.94 -11.92
CA CYS A 241 21.89 -10.40 -13.28
C CYS A 241 23.29 -9.89 -13.62
N HIS A 242 23.89 -9.11 -12.71
CA HIS A 242 25.26 -8.65 -12.84
C HIS A 242 26.26 -9.82 -12.95
N GLN A 243 26.16 -10.83 -12.08
CA GLN A 243 27.05 -12.00 -12.13
C GLN A 243 26.95 -12.76 -13.45
N ARG A 244 25.73 -12.98 -13.95
CA ARG A 244 25.50 -13.66 -15.24
C ARG A 244 26.07 -12.88 -16.42
N LEU A 245 25.85 -11.57 -16.46
CA LEU A 245 26.42 -10.72 -17.51
C LEU A 245 27.95 -10.71 -17.47
N ASN A 246 28.54 -10.66 -16.29
CA ASN A 246 29.99 -10.71 -16.14
C ASN A 246 30.60 -12.05 -16.56
N GLU A 247 29.86 -13.15 -16.42
CA GLU A 247 30.26 -14.47 -16.91
C GLU A 247 30.31 -14.48 -18.44
N VAL A 248 29.22 -14.05 -19.10
CA VAL A 248 29.16 -13.92 -20.57
C VAL A 248 30.28 -13.01 -21.09
N CYS A 249 30.58 -11.93 -20.37
CA CYS A 249 31.64 -10.98 -20.70
C CYS A 249 33.07 -11.56 -20.63
N LYS A 250 33.28 -12.77 -20.11
CA LYS A 250 34.62 -13.39 -20.13
C LYS A 250 35.07 -13.71 -21.54
N ASN A 251 34.14 -14.11 -22.41
CA ASN A 251 34.43 -14.53 -23.78
C ASN A 251 33.76 -13.64 -24.83
N ASN A 252 32.94 -12.65 -24.43
CA ASN A 252 32.15 -11.83 -25.36
C ASN A 252 32.17 -10.35 -24.98
N ASN A 253 31.89 -9.48 -25.95
CA ASN A 253 31.70 -8.05 -25.70
C ASN A 253 30.19 -7.74 -25.60
N VAL A 254 29.70 -7.59 -24.36
CA VAL A 254 28.27 -7.39 -24.09
C VAL A 254 27.92 -5.92 -23.92
N THR A 255 26.92 -5.46 -24.68
CA THR A 255 26.28 -4.15 -24.52
C THR A 255 24.80 -4.33 -24.20
N LEU A 256 24.37 -3.77 -23.07
CA LEU A 256 22.94 -3.59 -22.77
C LEU A 256 22.49 -2.26 -23.37
N GLN A 257 21.49 -2.29 -24.24
CA GLN A 257 20.94 -1.10 -24.87
C GLN A 257 19.47 -0.91 -24.51
N TRP A 258 19.14 0.29 -24.03
CA TRP A 258 17.76 0.70 -23.90
C TRP A 258 17.15 0.96 -25.28
N ILE A 259 15.95 0.42 -25.51
CA ILE A 259 15.11 0.74 -26.66
C ILE A 259 13.74 1.23 -26.19
N LYS A 260 13.04 1.95 -27.05
CA LYS A 260 11.69 2.40 -26.76
C LYS A 260 10.72 1.22 -26.89
N GLY A 261 9.90 1.00 -25.87
CA GLY A 261 8.80 0.04 -25.94
C GLY A 261 7.78 0.43 -27.02
N HIS A 262 7.19 -0.57 -27.67
CA HIS A 262 6.19 -0.40 -28.75
C HIS A 262 6.66 0.47 -29.94
N SER A 263 7.96 0.44 -30.26
CA SER A 263 8.52 1.20 -31.40
C SER A 263 8.39 0.50 -32.76
N GLY A 264 7.65 -0.61 -32.85
CA GLY A 264 7.52 -1.44 -34.07
C GLY A 264 8.76 -2.26 -34.42
N SER A 265 9.63 -2.54 -33.44
CA SER A 265 10.78 -3.44 -33.62
C SER A 265 10.31 -4.88 -33.51
N ARG A 266 10.38 -5.63 -34.62
CA ARG A 266 9.96 -7.05 -34.68
C ARG A 266 10.53 -7.91 -33.55
N GLY A 267 11.79 -7.68 -33.17
CA GLY A 267 12.43 -8.41 -32.07
C GLY A 267 11.88 -8.06 -30.69
N ASN A 268 11.58 -6.78 -30.45
CA ASN A 268 10.96 -6.34 -29.20
C ASN A 268 9.52 -6.85 -29.09
N ASP A 269 8.74 -6.74 -30.17
CA ASP A 269 7.36 -7.21 -30.20
C ASP A 269 7.28 -8.73 -29.97
N ALA A 270 8.27 -9.50 -30.47
CA ALA A 270 8.39 -10.92 -30.19
C ALA A 270 8.74 -11.23 -28.71
N ALA A 271 9.59 -10.40 -28.08
CA ALA A 271 9.91 -10.52 -26.66
C ALA A 271 8.71 -10.16 -25.77
N ASP A 272 7.95 -9.11 -26.09
CA ASP A 272 6.69 -8.74 -25.41
C ASP A 272 5.68 -9.89 -25.49
N GLU A 273 5.51 -10.48 -26.68
CA GLU A 273 4.63 -11.64 -26.89
C GLU A 273 5.05 -12.84 -26.04
N LEU A 274 6.36 -13.12 -25.93
CA LEU A 274 6.87 -14.17 -25.06
C LEU A 274 6.62 -13.86 -23.58
N ALA A 275 6.85 -12.61 -23.16
CA ALA A 275 6.62 -12.19 -21.78
C ALA A 275 5.14 -12.28 -21.38
N ARG A 276 4.24 -11.88 -22.27
CA ARG A 276 2.79 -11.95 -22.08
C ARG A 276 2.27 -13.38 -22.09
N ARG A 277 2.80 -14.25 -22.94
CA ARG A 277 2.55 -15.69 -22.82
C ARG A 277 3.04 -16.21 -21.47
N GLY A 278 4.21 -15.78 -21.02
CA GLY A 278 4.76 -16.18 -19.72
C GLY A 278 3.87 -15.76 -18.55
N SER A 279 3.20 -14.62 -18.62
CA SER A 279 2.31 -14.16 -17.55
C SER A 279 0.96 -14.88 -17.51
N ALA A 280 0.55 -15.50 -18.62
CA ALA A 280 -0.65 -16.33 -18.73
C ALA A 280 -0.39 -17.82 -18.42
N LEU A 281 0.86 -18.26 -18.44
CA LEU A 281 1.22 -19.66 -18.14
C LEU A 281 1.23 -19.91 -16.63
N ALA A 282 0.74 -21.09 -16.24
CA ALA A 282 0.89 -21.58 -14.88
C ALA A 282 2.36 -21.89 -14.57
N THR A 283 2.82 -21.53 -13.38
CA THR A 283 4.16 -21.87 -12.92
C THR A 283 4.29 -23.34 -12.55
N ILE A 284 5.45 -23.94 -12.81
CA ILE A 284 5.76 -25.30 -12.36
C ILE A 284 6.33 -25.24 -10.93
N GLY A 285 5.65 -25.89 -9.99
CA GLY A 285 6.05 -25.92 -8.57
C GLY A 285 5.35 -24.88 -7.70
N PRO A 286 5.63 -24.87 -6.38
CA PRO A 286 5.00 -23.95 -5.46
C PRO A 286 5.51 -22.52 -5.64
N GLU A 287 4.61 -21.55 -5.64
CA GLU A 287 4.99 -20.14 -5.58
C GLU A 287 5.64 -19.77 -4.23
N PRO A 288 6.57 -18.79 -4.22
CA PRO A 288 7.01 -17.98 -5.35
C PRO A 288 8.20 -18.62 -6.09
N ILE A 289 8.24 -18.50 -7.42
CA ILE A 289 9.29 -19.11 -8.26
C ILE A 289 10.63 -18.41 -8.08
N ILE A 290 10.60 -17.08 -7.94
CA ILE A 290 11.77 -16.27 -7.59
C ILE A 290 11.50 -15.50 -6.29
N PRO A 291 12.54 -15.04 -5.58
CA PRO A 291 12.36 -14.33 -4.31
C PRO A 291 11.41 -13.13 -4.41
N ILE A 292 10.59 -12.94 -3.38
CA ILE A 292 9.53 -11.91 -3.37
C ILE A 292 10.16 -10.51 -3.24
N PRO A 293 9.71 -9.50 -4.00
CA PRO A 293 10.11 -8.11 -3.79
C PRO A 293 9.86 -7.68 -2.36
N PHE A 294 10.83 -7.03 -1.73
CA PHE A 294 10.67 -6.55 -0.36
C PHE A 294 9.53 -5.52 -0.23
N GLY A 295 9.26 -4.74 -1.29
CA GLY A 295 8.09 -3.87 -1.37
C GLY A 295 6.76 -4.63 -1.25
N ASN A 296 6.65 -5.78 -1.92
CA ASN A 296 5.48 -6.65 -1.85
C ASN A 296 5.35 -7.27 -0.45
N VAL A 297 6.45 -7.71 0.16
CA VAL A 297 6.47 -8.16 1.57
C VAL A 297 5.91 -7.08 2.50
N CYS A 298 6.35 -5.82 2.35
CA CYS A 298 5.86 -4.71 3.15
C CYS A 298 4.36 -4.45 2.93
N SER A 299 3.90 -4.56 1.68
CA SER A 299 2.49 -4.42 1.31
C SER A 299 1.63 -5.51 1.93
N LEU A 300 2.06 -6.78 1.88
CA LEU A 300 1.36 -7.92 2.47
C LEU A 300 1.18 -7.76 3.98
N VAL A 301 2.24 -7.35 4.69
CA VAL A 301 2.19 -7.10 6.13
C VAL A 301 1.25 -5.95 6.45
N ARG A 302 1.36 -4.80 5.76
CA ARG A 302 0.46 -3.66 5.97
C ARG A 302 -1.00 -4.04 5.71
N ARG A 303 -1.26 -4.75 4.62
CA ARG A 303 -2.61 -5.25 4.27
C ARG A 303 -3.17 -6.15 5.36
N HIS A 304 -2.36 -7.03 5.94
CA HIS A 304 -2.80 -7.88 7.05
C HIS A 304 -3.27 -7.07 8.27
N PHE A 305 -2.53 -6.05 8.69
CA PHE A 305 -2.94 -5.20 9.82
C PHE A 305 -4.11 -4.27 9.48
N THR A 306 -4.20 -3.77 8.25
CA THR A 306 -5.39 -3.05 7.77
C THR A 306 -6.63 -3.94 7.77
N ASN A 307 -6.52 -5.20 7.33
CA ASN A 307 -7.63 -6.15 7.36
C ASN A 307 -8.04 -6.49 8.79
N GLN A 308 -7.08 -6.64 9.71
CA GLN A 308 -7.39 -6.79 11.14
C GLN A 308 -8.15 -5.58 11.69
N HIS A 309 -7.77 -4.35 11.33
CA HIS A 309 -8.51 -3.15 11.72
C HIS A 309 -9.95 -3.18 11.16
N ALA A 310 -10.12 -3.51 9.88
CA ALA A 310 -11.44 -3.63 9.28
C ALA A 310 -12.32 -4.69 9.98
N GLN A 311 -11.73 -5.83 10.36
CA GLN A 311 -12.42 -6.86 11.13
C GLN A 311 -12.80 -6.39 12.54
N LEU A 312 -11.90 -5.69 13.24
CA LEU A 312 -12.21 -5.08 14.53
C LEU A 312 -13.39 -4.12 14.39
N TRP A 313 -13.38 -3.24 13.39
CA TRP A 313 -14.47 -2.30 13.13
C TRP A 313 -15.81 -3.01 12.86
N LYS A 314 -15.78 -4.04 11.99
CA LYS A 314 -16.97 -4.81 11.62
C LYS A 314 -17.58 -5.55 12.81
N ASN A 315 -16.76 -6.07 13.72
CA ASN A 315 -17.18 -6.92 14.84
C ASN A 315 -17.47 -6.16 16.15
N LEU A 316 -17.29 -4.84 16.19
CA LEU A 316 -17.60 -4.05 17.38
C LEU A 316 -19.10 -4.10 17.69
N VAL A 317 -19.47 -4.44 18.93
CA VAL A 317 -20.87 -4.41 19.37
C VAL A 317 -21.37 -2.97 19.57
N ASP A 318 -20.48 -2.09 20.03
CA ASP A 318 -20.76 -0.68 20.28
C ASP A 318 -20.75 0.17 19.00
N CYS A 319 -20.98 1.49 19.15
CA CYS A 319 -20.93 2.47 18.07
C CYS A 319 -21.99 2.25 16.97
N ARG A 320 -23.19 1.76 17.33
CA ARG A 320 -24.28 1.41 16.39
C ARG A 320 -24.49 2.43 15.26
N GLN A 321 -24.79 3.69 15.61
CA GLN A 321 -24.99 4.78 14.63
C GLN A 321 -23.80 4.93 13.67
N ALA A 322 -22.57 4.91 14.19
CA ALA A 322 -21.37 5.06 13.39
C ALA A 322 -21.13 3.87 12.46
N ARG A 323 -21.47 2.65 12.90
CA ARG A 323 -21.40 1.43 12.08
C ARG A 323 -22.49 1.41 11.01
N ASP A 324 -23.68 1.91 11.32
CA ASP A 324 -24.75 2.02 10.34
C ASP A 324 -24.41 3.06 9.26
N ALA A 325 -23.79 4.19 9.64
CA ALA A 325 -23.34 5.23 8.69
C ALA A 325 -22.05 4.86 7.95
N LEU A 326 -21.17 4.08 8.56
CA LEU A 326 -19.87 3.66 8.03
C LEU A 326 -19.71 2.15 8.26
N PRO A 327 -20.40 1.28 7.50
CA PRO A 327 -20.34 -0.17 7.72
C PRO A 327 -18.95 -0.74 7.46
N GLU A 328 -18.19 -0.11 6.56
CA GLU A 328 -16.81 -0.46 6.25
C GLU A 328 -15.94 0.80 6.24
N ILE A 329 -14.65 0.63 6.56
CA ILE A 329 -13.67 1.70 6.48
C ILE A 329 -13.55 2.14 5.01
N ASN A 330 -13.78 3.43 4.75
CA ASN A 330 -13.86 3.97 3.40
C ASN A 330 -12.76 5.01 3.14
N SER A 331 -11.75 4.63 2.35
CA SER A 331 -10.63 5.53 2.01
C SER A 331 -11.07 6.71 1.13
N ARG A 332 -12.14 6.58 0.32
CA ARG A 332 -12.67 7.69 -0.49
C ARG A 332 -13.28 8.75 0.41
N LEU A 333 -14.12 8.33 1.38
CA LEU A 333 -14.68 9.21 2.40
C LEU A 333 -13.56 9.90 3.18
N THR A 334 -12.59 9.15 3.67
CA THR A 334 -11.45 9.70 4.44
C THR A 334 -10.72 10.81 3.64
N LYS A 335 -10.47 10.61 2.35
CA LYS A 335 -9.86 11.63 1.48
C LYS A 335 -10.70 12.90 1.38
N VAL A 336 -12.03 12.80 1.36
CA VAL A 336 -12.93 13.95 1.38
C VAL A 336 -12.87 14.65 2.73
N LEU A 337 -12.94 13.91 3.84
CA LEU A 337 -12.85 14.46 5.20
C LEU A 337 -11.57 15.27 5.41
N MET A 338 -10.44 14.83 4.84
CA MET A 338 -9.17 15.53 4.96
C MET A 338 -9.12 16.88 4.24
N ARG A 339 -10.06 17.17 3.34
CA ARG A 339 -10.16 18.46 2.64
C ARG A 339 -11.06 19.47 3.37
N LEU A 340 -11.82 19.02 4.37
CA LEU A 340 -12.72 19.86 5.14
C LEU A 340 -11.95 20.76 6.11
N ASN A 341 -12.52 21.93 6.40
CA ASN A 341 -12.08 22.74 7.54
C ASN A 341 -12.60 22.14 8.87
N LYS A 342 -12.12 22.67 10.01
CA LYS A 342 -12.46 22.15 11.35
C LYS A 342 -13.96 22.16 11.65
N PRO A 343 -14.69 23.28 11.45
CA PRO A 343 -16.14 23.30 11.65
C PRO A 343 -16.87 22.25 10.80
N GLN A 344 -16.52 22.13 9.52
CA GLN A 344 -17.12 21.18 8.60
C GLN A 344 -16.90 19.72 9.02
N ILE A 345 -15.65 19.30 9.30
CA ILE A 345 -15.37 17.92 9.72
C ILE A 345 -16.05 17.59 11.05
N ARG A 346 -16.23 18.57 11.95
CA ARG A 346 -16.95 18.39 13.22
C ARG A 346 -18.43 18.08 12.98
N ILE A 347 -19.09 18.80 12.09
CA ILE A 347 -20.49 18.54 11.70
C ILE A 347 -20.61 17.13 11.13
N VAL A 348 -19.75 16.78 10.16
CA VAL A 348 -19.75 15.45 9.53
C VAL A 348 -19.48 14.34 10.55
N THR A 349 -18.52 14.53 11.45
CA THR A 349 -18.22 13.57 12.52
C THR A 349 -19.41 13.40 13.47
N SER A 350 -20.09 14.48 13.80
CA SER A 350 -21.29 14.45 14.66
C SER A 350 -22.42 13.68 13.98
N ALA A 351 -22.66 13.92 12.69
CA ALA A 351 -23.66 13.24 11.89
C ALA A 351 -23.39 11.73 11.74
N ILE A 352 -22.15 11.35 11.41
CA ILE A 352 -21.74 9.95 11.24
C ILE A 352 -21.82 9.21 12.57
N THR A 353 -21.28 9.80 13.64
CA THR A 353 -21.17 9.08 14.92
C THR A 353 -22.43 9.15 15.77
N GLY A 354 -23.30 10.13 15.55
CA GLY A 354 -24.40 10.49 16.46
C GLY A 354 -23.95 11.28 17.69
N HIS A 355 -22.64 11.52 17.87
CA HIS A 355 -22.09 12.28 18.98
C HIS A 355 -21.96 13.76 18.59
N GLY A 356 -23.11 14.42 18.54
CA GLY A 356 -23.29 15.84 18.25
C GLY A 356 -24.22 16.51 19.24
N THR A 357 -24.59 17.76 18.98
CA THR A 357 -25.61 18.48 19.76
C THR A 357 -27.02 18.01 19.40
N PHE A 358 -27.24 16.70 19.34
CA PHE A 358 -28.56 16.08 19.18
C PHE A 358 -29.16 15.82 20.56
N ASN A 359 -30.44 16.10 20.79
CA ASN A 359 -31.07 16.00 22.11
C ASN A 359 -30.98 14.60 22.70
N LYS A 360 -31.06 13.51 21.92
CA LYS A 360 -30.83 12.15 22.47
C LYS A 360 -29.42 12.01 23.06
N HIS A 361 -28.42 12.50 22.34
CA HIS A 361 -27.03 12.45 22.81
C HIS A 361 -26.83 13.36 24.03
N LEU A 362 -27.33 14.60 23.97
CA LEU A 362 -27.22 15.59 25.04
C LEU A 362 -27.91 15.12 26.33
N PHE A 363 -29.09 14.52 26.23
CA PHE A 363 -29.79 13.90 27.34
C PHE A 363 -28.98 12.76 27.96
N THR A 364 -28.41 11.88 27.13
CA THR A 364 -27.57 10.76 27.60
C THR A 364 -26.35 11.22 28.40
N ILE A 365 -25.83 12.42 28.10
CA ILE A 365 -24.67 13.00 28.79
C ILE A 365 -25.06 14.04 29.86
N GLY A 366 -26.36 14.19 30.16
CA GLY A 366 -26.88 15.06 31.22
C GLY A 366 -26.85 16.55 30.91
N VAL A 367 -26.90 16.96 29.64
CA VAL A 367 -26.89 18.37 29.21
C VAL A 367 -28.28 18.93 28.93
N THR A 368 -29.25 18.09 28.56
CA THR A 368 -30.65 18.47 28.32
C THR A 368 -31.59 17.56 29.10
N ASP A 369 -32.77 18.07 29.46
CA ASP A 369 -33.76 17.33 30.27
C ASP A 369 -34.67 16.42 29.44
N SER A 370 -34.62 16.51 28.11
CA SER A 370 -35.43 15.70 27.20
C SER A 370 -34.61 15.15 26.03
N PRO A 371 -34.82 13.89 25.62
CA PRO A 371 -34.23 13.32 24.42
C PRO A 371 -35.02 13.64 23.14
N LEU A 372 -36.20 14.26 23.24
CA LEU A 372 -37.10 14.48 22.10
C LEU A 372 -36.52 15.42 21.05
N CYS A 373 -36.89 15.18 19.79
CA CYS A 373 -36.55 16.02 18.64
C CYS A 373 -37.08 17.44 18.81
N ARG A 374 -36.18 18.43 18.75
CA ARG A 374 -36.53 19.85 18.90
C ARG A 374 -37.41 20.39 17.76
N ALA A 375 -37.50 19.66 16.65
CA ALA A 375 -38.35 20.01 15.52
C ALA A 375 -39.73 19.36 15.64
N CYS A 376 -39.80 18.01 15.63
CA CYS A 376 -41.09 17.32 15.57
C CYS A 376 -41.70 16.95 16.93
N MET A 377 -40.92 16.99 18.01
CA MET A 377 -41.31 16.59 19.38
C MET A 377 -41.85 15.15 19.54
N GLY A 378 -41.93 14.35 18.47
CA GLY A 378 -42.57 13.02 18.48
C GLY A 378 -41.65 11.81 18.65
N GLU A 379 -40.35 11.94 18.35
CA GLU A 379 -39.36 10.87 18.54
C GLU A 379 -38.08 11.40 19.21
N GLU A 380 -37.21 10.50 19.66
CA GLU A 380 -35.88 10.88 20.16
C GLU A 380 -35.01 11.48 19.04
N GLU A 381 -34.36 12.61 19.34
CA GLU A 381 -33.46 13.31 18.40
C GLU A 381 -32.15 12.55 18.24
N THR A 382 -32.16 11.50 17.42
CA THR A 382 -30.96 10.82 16.97
C THR A 382 -30.50 11.40 15.63
N ALA A 383 -29.21 11.26 15.32
CA ALA A 383 -28.72 11.60 13.98
C ALA A 383 -29.48 10.84 12.89
N ALA A 384 -29.80 9.55 13.09
CA ALA A 384 -30.63 8.78 12.17
C ALA A 384 -32.04 9.35 12.00
N HIS A 385 -32.70 9.75 13.08
CA HIS A 385 -34.01 10.40 13.01
C HIS A 385 -33.95 11.66 12.15
N VAL A 386 -33.02 12.58 12.43
CA VAL A 386 -32.90 13.85 11.70
C VAL A 386 -32.57 13.63 10.22
N LEU A 387 -31.61 12.74 9.95
CA LEU A 387 -31.08 12.51 8.60
C LEU A 387 -31.98 11.66 7.71
N LEU A 388 -32.90 10.87 8.26
CA LEU A 388 -33.71 9.93 7.47
C LEU A 388 -35.22 10.04 7.68
N LYS A 389 -35.69 10.41 8.89
CA LYS A 389 -37.10 10.19 9.29
C LYS A 389 -37.88 11.45 9.65
N CYS A 390 -37.22 12.45 10.24
CA CYS A 390 -37.89 13.60 10.84
C CYS A 390 -38.75 14.35 9.80
N PRO A 391 -40.07 14.50 10.02
CA PRO A 391 -40.98 15.11 9.05
C PRO A 391 -40.76 16.63 8.95
N GLU A 392 -40.50 17.30 10.06
CA GLU A 392 -40.34 18.75 10.13
C GLU A 392 -39.09 19.28 9.39
N VAL A 393 -38.10 18.42 9.16
CA VAL A 393 -36.91 18.76 8.34
C VAL A 393 -36.90 18.06 6.98
N ALA A 394 -38.01 17.43 6.58
CA ALA A 394 -38.08 16.64 5.35
C ALA A 394 -37.85 17.48 4.09
N THR A 395 -38.32 18.72 4.05
CA THR A 395 -38.11 19.64 2.93
C THR A 395 -36.64 20.00 2.75
N TYR A 396 -35.95 20.35 3.84
CA TYR A 396 -34.50 20.62 3.83
C TYR A 396 -33.70 19.36 3.47
N ARG A 397 -34.11 18.20 3.99
CA ARG A 397 -33.50 16.90 3.65
C ARG A 397 -33.65 16.61 2.16
N ALA A 398 -34.85 16.73 1.60
CA ALA A 398 -35.11 16.56 0.16
C ALA A 398 -34.27 17.50 -0.70
N LYS A 399 -34.14 18.77 -0.29
CA LYS A 399 -33.37 19.80 -1.01
C LYS A 399 -31.88 19.47 -1.11
N HIS A 400 -31.25 18.99 -0.04
CA HIS A 400 -29.78 18.83 0.03
C HIS A 400 -29.28 17.39 -0.02
N LEU A 401 -30.08 16.45 0.47
CA LEU A 401 -29.76 15.03 0.58
C LEU A 401 -30.64 14.17 -0.33
N GLY A 402 -31.70 14.72 -0.93
CA GLY A 402 -32.71 13.95 -1.65
C GLY A 402 -33.54 13.10 -0.68
N THR A 403 -33.84 11.87 -1.09
CA THR A 403 -34.57 10.88 -0.28
C THR A 403 -33.61 9.75 0.14
N PRO A 404 -32.66 10.00 1.06
CA PRO A 404 -31.70 8.98 1.43
C PRO A 404 -32.41 7.78 2.05
N GLY A 405 -32.15 6.59 1.51
CA GLY A 405 -32.69 5.33 2.03
C GLY A 405 -31.91 4.81 3.24
N SER A 406 -30.68 5.29 3.44
CA SER A 406 -29.76 4.76 4.43
C SER A 406 -28.72 5.80 4.91
N LEU A 407 -28.15 5.59 6.11
CA LEU A 407 -27.08 6.45 6.62
C LEU A 407 -25.79 6.44 5.77
N PRO A 408 -25.37 5.32 5.13
CA PRO A 408 -24.22 5.32 4.23
C PRO A 408 -24.37 6.26 3.03
N GLU A 409 -25.57 6.34 2.43
CA GLU A 409 -25.85 7.29 1.35
C GLU A 409 -25.61 8.73 1.79
N VAL A 410 -26.10 9.08 2.99
CA VAL A 410 -25.89 10.39 3.61
C VAL A 410 -24.41 10.63 3.91
N ALA A 411 -23.71 9.64 4.50
CA ALA A 411 -22.31 9.75 4.86
C ALA A 411 -21.39 9.92 3.62
N CYS A 412 -21.83 9.48 2.44
CA CYS A 412 -21.10 9.67 1.19
C CYS A 412 -21.39 11.05 0.54
N ASN A 413 -22.55 11.67 0.82
CA ASN A 413 -22.90 13.01 0.32
C ASN A 413 -22.49 14.12 1.29
N ILE A 414 -21.17 14.31 1.48
CA ILE A 414 -20.63 15.29 2.44
C ILE A 414 -21.05 16.73 2.11
N LYS A 415 -21.13 17.10 0.83
CA LYS A 415 -21.54 18.45 0.43
C LYS A 415 -23.01 18.70 0.82
N GLY A 416 -23.90 17.78 0.49
CA GLY A 416 -25.31 17.85 0.89
C GLY A 416 -25.49 17.86 2.40
N LEU A 417 -24.71 17.04 3.12
CA LEU A 417 -24.74 16.97 4.58
C LEU A 417 -24.40 18.32 5.23
N LEU A 418 -23.36 18.98 4.75
CA LEU A 418 -22.95 20.30 5.24
C LEU A 418 -23.98 21.38 4.92
N SER A 419 -24.51 21.39 3.70
CA SER A 419 -25.57 22.35 3.32
C SER A 419 -26.85 22.15 4.13
N PHE A 420 -27.25 20.89 4.35
CA PHE A 420 -28.42 20.54 5.15
C PHE A 420 -28.31 21.07 6.59
N PHE A 421 -27.21 20.74 7.28
CA PHE A 421 -27.02 21.19 8.66
C PHE A 421 -26.82 22.71 8.79
N GLY A 422 -26.23 23.34 7.77
CA GLY A 422 -26.11 24.79 7.70
C GLY A 422 -27.46 25.49 7.55
N GLU A 423 -28.39 24.95 6.75
CA GLU A 423 -29.71 25.57 6.53
C GLU A 423 -30.65 25.42 7.73
N ILE A 424 -30.59 24.29 8.44
CA ILE A 424 -31.38 24.11 9.67
C ILE A 424 -30.71 24.73 10.92
N SER A 425 -29.48 25.25 10.79
CA SER A 425 -28.65 25.81 11.88
C SER A 425 -28.43 24.84 13.05
N TRP A 426 -28.17 23.56 12.75
CA TRP A 426 -27.89 22.53 13.75
C TRP A 426 -26.44 22.09 13.70
N LEU A 427 -25.92 21.55 14.82
CA LEU A 427 -24.55 21.06 14.97
C LEU A 427 -23.45 22.13 14.86
N GLU A 428 -23.83 23.42 14.82
CA GLU A 428 -22.89 24.55 14.76
C GLU A 428 -21.91 24.58 15.92
#